data_AF-A0A344S5G6-F1
#
_entry.id   AF-A0A344S5G6-F1
#
_cell.length_a   1.000
_cell.length_b   1.000
_cell.length_c   1.000
_cell.angle_alpha   90.00
_cell.angle_beta   90.00
_cell.angle_gamma   90.00
#
_symmetry.space_group_name_H-M   'P 1'
#
loop_
_entity.id
_entity.type
_entity.pdbx_description
1 polymer ?
#
loop_
_entity_poly.entity_id
_entity_poly.type
_entity_poly.pdbx_seq_one_letter_code
_entity_poly.pdbx_strand_id
1 'polypeptide(L)'
;MKFLWSPANLSFFPETLMQEYIDAGWDLSDAIVISDNVRAEFGGVWPQGKILSSVNGMPAWADIPPPTKEELMQSAEYERQRRIDAANDFMNSKQWPGKVAIGRLKGDELVQYNFWLDYLDEVTAVDTSTAPDISWPPVPTT
;
A
#
# COMPACT_ATOMS: atom_id res chain seq x y z
N MET A 1 -8.40 5.45 33.93
CA MET A 1 -9.50 5.65 32.96
C MET A 1 -9.85 4.27 32.44
N LYS A 2 -11.09 3.81 32.61
CA LYS A 2 -11.48 2.45 32.25
C LYS A 2 -11.74 2.34 30.75
N PHE A 3 -11.31 1.23 30.17
CA PHE A 3 -11.52 0.92 28.77
C PHE A 3 -12.32 -0.37 28.64
N LEU A 4 -13.15 -0.42 27.61
CA LEU A 4 -13.77 -1.63 27.10
C LEU A 4 -13.08 -2.08 25.82
N TRP A 5 -13.09 -3.37 25.57
CA TRP A 5 -12.64 -4.02 24.35
C TRP A 5 -13.85 -4.60 23.63
N SER A 6 -14.01 -4.29 22.34
CA SER A 6 -14.99 -4.93 21.48
C SER A 6 -14.27 -5.86 20.50
N PRO A 7 -14.40 -7.20 20.66
CA PRO A 7 -13.90 -8.19 19.71
C PRO A 7 -14.34 -7.97 18.25
N ALA A 8 -15.59 -7.57 18.03
CA ALA A 8 -16.15 -7.38 16.69
C ALA A 8 -15.56 -6.15 16.00
N ASN A 9 -15.32 -5.09 16.76
CA ASN A 9 -14.71 -3.86 16.24
C ASN A 9 -13.17 -3.87 16.29
N LEU A 10 -12.57 -4.91 16.88
CA LEU A 10 -11.13 -5.01 17.16
C LEU A 10 -10.54 -3.72 17.76
N SER A 11 -11.31 -3.07 18.64
CA SER A 11 -11.02 -1.71 19.10
C SER A 11 -11.28 -1.52 20.59
N PHE A 12 -10.57 -0.54 21.17
CA PHE A 12 -10.73 -0.13 22.56
C PHE A 12 -11.55 1.16 22.67
N PHE A 13 -12.52 1.18 23.58
CA PHE A 13 -13.42 2.31 23.79
C PHE A 13 -13.31 2.80 25.23
N PRO A 14 -13.17 4.12 25.47
CA PRO A 14 -13.26 4.68 26.82
C PRO A 14 -14.67 4.48 27.37
N GLU A 15 -14.79 3.95 28.59
CA GLU A 15 -16.11 3.70 29.22
C GLU A 15 -16.95 4.97 29.32
N THR A 16 -16.31 6.11 29.57
CA THR A 16 -16.98 7.40 29.69
C THR A 16 -17.58 7.93 28.38
N LEU A 17 -17.11 7.44 27.22
CA LEU A 17 -17.57 7.86 25.90
C LEU A 17 -18.46 6.82 25.22
N MET A 18 -18.77 5.71 25.90
CA MET A 18 -19.48 4.58 25.30
C MET A 18 -20.83 4.99 24.67
N GLN A 19 -21.60 5.84 25.36
CA GLN A 19 -22.90 6.29 24.84
C GLN A 19 -22.74 7.12 23.56
N GLU A 20 -21.71 7.96 23.48
CA GLU A 20 -21.45 8.77 22.28
C GLU A 20 -21.14 7.90 21.07
N TYR A 21 -20.40 6.80 21.25
CA TYR A 21 -20.16 5.83 20.17
C TYR A 21 -21.43 5.10 19.75
N ILE A 22 -22.26 4.67 20.71
CA ILE A 22 -23.56 4.03 20.42
C ILE A 22 -24.47 5.00 19.65
N ASP A 23 -24.54 6.25 20.08
CA ASP A 23 -25.34 7.29 19.42
C ASP A 23 -24.82 7.61 18.01
N ALA A 24 -23.51 7.45 17.78
CA ALA A 24 -22.87 7.53 16.47
C ALA A 24 -23.07 6.26 15.59
N GLY A 25 -23.81 5.26 16.09
CA GLY A 25 -24.18 4.05 15.35
C GLY A 25 -23.23 2.87 15.51
N TRP A 26 -22.32 2.90 16.48
CA TRP A 26 -21.44 1.76 16.78
C TRP A 26 -22.20 0.68 17.56
N ASP A 27 -22.08 -0.58 17.12
CA ASP A 27 -22.51 -1.73 17.91
C ASP A 27 -21.40 -2.12 18.89
N LEU A 28 -21.66 -1.88 20.18
CA LEU A 28 -20.76 -2.21 21.29
C LEU A 28 -21.38 -3.25 22.24
N SER A 29 -22.35 -4.04 21.76
CA SER A 29 -23.02 -5.07 22.56
C SER A 29 -22.09 -6.18 23.03
N ASP A 30 -20.96 -6.38 22.34
CA ASP A 30 -19.90 -7.34 22.66
C ASP A 30 -18.77 -6.74 23.52
N ALA A 31 -18.86 -5.47 23.88
CA ALA A 31 -17.79 -4.77 24.58
C ALA A 31 -17.64 -5.29 26.02
N ILE A 32 -16.44 -5.73 26.36
CA ILE A 32 -16.09 -6.24 27.69
C ILE A 32 -15.12 -5.31 28.40
N VAL A 33 -15.27 -5.17 29.72
CA VAL A 33 -14.32 -4.41 30.54
C VAL A 33 -12.99 -5.15 30.60
N ILE A 34 -11.90 -4.46 30.32
CA ILE A 34 -10.54 -5.00 30.39
C ILE A 34 -9.73 -4.32 31.49
N SER A 35 -8.65 -4.97 31.93
CA SER A 35 -7.72 -4.35 32.88
C SER A 35 -6.83 -3.31 32.21
N ASP A 36 -6.30 -2.37 33.00
CA ASP A 36 -5.36 -1.35 32.50
C ASP A 36 -4.10 -1.99 31.90
N ASN A 37 -3.66 -3.16 32.41
CA ASN A 37 -2.52 -3.89 31.87
C ASN A 37 -2.79 -4.41 30.45
N VAL A 38 -3.96 -5.00 30.22
CA VAL A 38 -4.37 -5.46 28.87
C VAL A 38 -4.47 -4.26 27.93
N ARG A 39 -5.05 -3.15 28.39
CA ARG A 39 -5.12 -1.92 27.60
C ARG A 39 -3.73 -1.34 27.28
N ALA A 40 -2.79 -1.42 28.21
CA ALA A 40 -1.41 -0.94 28.01
C ALA A 40 -0.64 -1.82 27.03
N GLU A 41 -0.81 -3.14 27.10
CA GLU A 41 -0.14 -4.11 26.22
C GLU A 41 -0.64 -4.03 24.77
N PHE A 42 -1.96 -3.94 24.57
CA PHE A 42 -2.57 -4.08 23.23
C PHE A 42 -3.03 -2.76 22.59
N GLY A 43 -3.18 -1.69 23.37
CA GLY A 43 -3.58 -0.37 22.85
C GLY A 43 -2.43 0.63 22.78
N GLY A 44 -1.19 0.14 22.83
CA GLY A 44 0.04 0.92 22.73
C GLY A 44 0.68 0.84 21.33
N VAL A 45 2.01 0.71 21.29
CA VAL A 45 2.76 0.58 20.04
C VAL A 45 2.55 -0.80 19.44
N TRP A 46 2.20 -0.85 18.16
CA TRP A 46 2.02 -2.10 17.44
C TRP A 46 3.38 -2.79 17.23
N PRO A 47 3.53 -4.07 17.60
CA PRO A 47 4.73 -4.83 17.27
C PRO A 47 4.91 -4.93 15.75
N GLN A 48 6.17 -4.93 15.30
CA GLN A 48 6.49 -5.07 13.88
C GLN A 48 5.92 -6.39 13.34
N GLY A 49 5.23 -6.32 12.20
CA GLY A 49 4.69 -7.52 11.54
C GLY A 49 3.41 -8.07 12.17
N LYS A 50 2.83 -7.38 13.16
CA LYS A 50 1.61 -7.83 13.84
C LYS A 50 0.45 -6.85 13.70
N ILE A 51 -0.76 -7.41 13.76
CA ILE A 51 -2.03 -6.69 13.83
C ILE A 51 -2.76 -7.00 15.12
N LEU A 52 -3.57 -6.05 15.58
CA LEU A 52 -4.49 -6.31 16.68
C LEU A 52 -5.61 -7.23 16.19
N SER A 53 -5.85 -8.31 16.94
CA SER A 53 -6.84 -9.34 16.67
C SER A 53 -7.53 -9.74 17.97
N SER A 54 -8.42 -10.73 17.90
CA SER A 54 -9.14 -11.27 19.04
C SER A 54 -8.96 -12.79 19.12
N VAL A 55 -8.54 -13.29 20.28
CA VAL A 55 -8.50 -14.72 20.59
C VAL A 55 -9.34 -14.95 21.85
N ASN A 56 -10.35 -15.81 21.75
CA ASN A 56 -11.31 -16.08 22.84
C ASN A 56 -11.97 -14.81 23.43
N GLY A 57 -12.25 -13.81 22.58
CA GLY A 57 -12.88 -12.56 23.00
C GLY A 57 -11.93 -11.56 23.69
N MET A 58 -10.64 -11.86 23.79
CA MET A 58 -9.62 -10.97 24.35
C MET A 58 -8.69 -10.45 23.25
N PRO A 59 -8.15 -9.22 23.38
CA PRO A 59 -7.20 -8.70 22.42
C PRO A 59 -5.94 -9.56 22.37
N ALA A 60 -5.45 -9.81 21.17
CA ALA A 60 -4.25 -10.59 20.91
C ALA A 60 -3.52 -10.03 19.69
N TRP A 61 -2.20 -10.21 19.66
CA TRP A 61 -1.42 -9.88 18.47
C TRP A 61 -1.43 -11.07 17.51
N ALA A 62 -1.90 -10.86 16.29
CA ALA A 62 -1.79 -11.83 15.19
C ALA A 62 -0.72 -11.38 14.19
N ASP A 63 -0.15 -12.29 13.43
CA ASP A 63 0.73 -11.92 12.32
C ASP A 63 -0.07 -11.23 11.20
N ILE A 64 0.53 -10.25 10.54
CA ILE A 64 -0.06 -9.65 9.34
C ILE A 64 -0.29 -10.78 8.32
N PRO A 65 -1.54 -11.01 7.87
CA PRO A 65 -1.79 -12.03 6.86
C PRO A 65 -1.00 -11.69 5.58
N PRO A 66 -0.54 -12.70 4.83
CA PRO A 66 0.06 -12.42 3.53
C PRO A 66 -0.97 -11.68 2.65
N PRO A 67 -0.52 -10.75 1.80
CA PRO A 67 -1.43 -10.07 0.88
C PRO A 67 -2.20 -11.07 0.02
N THR A 68 -3.46 -10.75 -0.24
CA THR A 68 -4.31 -11.49 -1.16
C THR A 68 -3.79 -11.39 -2.60
N LYS A 69 -4.24 -12.29 -3.47
CA LYS A 69 -3.85 -12.26 -4.88
C LYS A 69 -4.24 -10.93 -5.54
N GLU A 70 -5.44 -10.43 -5.23
CA GLU A 70 -5.95 -9.15 -5.70
C GLU A 70 -5.08 -7.98 -5.23
N GLU A 71 -4.67 -7.96 -3.96
CA GLU A 71 -3.76 -6.93 -3.43
C GLU A 71 -2.39 -6.99 -4.09
N LEU A 72 -1.85 -8.20 -4.34
CA LEU A 72 -0.59 -8.36 -5.07
C LEU A 72 -0.70 -7.86 -6.51
N MET A 73 -1.80 -8.15 -7.20
CA MET A 73 -2.07 -7.66 -8.56
C MET A 73 -2.21 -6.14 -8.59
N GLN A 74 -2.91 -5.55 -7.61
CA GLN A 74 -3.00 -4.09 -7.49
C GLN A 74 -1.63 -3.47 -7.22
N SER A 75 -0.85 -4.02 -6.28
CA SER A 75 0.51 -3.54 -6.02
C SER A 75 1.41 -3.61 -7.26
N ALA A 76 1.28 -4.66 -8.07
CA ALA A 76 1.99 -4.80 -9.33
C ALA A 76 1.55 -3.76 -10.36
N GLU A 77 0.25 -3.49 -10.46
CA GLU A 77 -0.31 -2.43 -11.31
C GLU A 77 0.23 -1.04 -10.92
N TYR A 78 0.24 -0.73 -9.63
CA TYR A 78 0.83 0.50 -9.12
C TYR A 78 2.31 0.64 -9.48
N GLU A 79 3.09 -0.44 -9.37
CA GLU A 79 4.51 -0.43 -9.76
C GLU A 79 4.68 -0.27 -11.28
N ARG A 80 3.82 -0.87 -12.11
CA ARG A 80 3.83 -0.66 -13.58
C ARG A 80 3.62 0.82 -13.89
N GLN A 81 2.58 1.42 -13.31
CA GLN A 81 2.28 2.83 -13.53
C GLN A 81 3.41 3.74 -13.04
N ARG A 82 3.96 3.46 -11.84
CA ARG A 82 5.11 4.21 -11.30
C ARG A 82 6.32 4.17 -12.23
N ARG A 83 6.60 3.03 -12.88
CA ARG A 83 7.70 2.88 -13.83
C ARG A 83 7.46 3.65 -15.13
N ILE A 84 6.22 3.63 -15.63
CA ILE A 84 5.79 4.43 -16.78
C ILE A 84 5.96 5.92 -16.48
N ASP A 85 5.47 6.36 -15.33
CA ASP A 85 5.55 7.76 -14.90
C ASP A 85 7.00 8.21 -14.76
N ALA A 86 7.85 7.41 -14.10
CA ALA A 86 9.27 7.73 -13.94
C ALA A 86 10.02 7.83 -15.28
N ALA A 87 9.72 6.95 -16.24
CA ALA A 87 10.30 7.01 -17.59
C ALA A 87 9.84 8.26 -18.34
N ASN A 88 8.54 8.56 -18.30
CA ASN A 88 7.98 9.77 -18.90
C ASN A 88 8.59 11.04 -18.29
N ASP A 89 8.70 11.11 -16.97
CA ASP A 89 9.33 12.23 -16.27
C ASP A 89 10.79 12.42 -16.69
N PHE A 90 11.56 11.33 -16.78
CA PHE A 90 12.93 11.39 -17.27
C PHE A 90 13.02 11.93 -18.70
N MET A 91 12.25 11.37 -19.65
CA MET A 91 12.28 11.83 -21.04
C MET A 91 11.79 13.28 -21.20
N ASN A 92 10.77 13.67 -20.43
CA ASN A 92 10.25 15.04 -20.40
C ASN A 92 11.28 16.02 -19.84
N SER A 93 12.05 15.63 -18.81
CA SER A 93 13.13 16.46 -18.26
C SER A 93 14.22 16.80 -19.29
N LYS A 94 14.42 15.93 -20.28
CA LYS A 94 15.34 16.14 -21.42
C LYS A 94 14.73 16.90 -22.58
N GLN A 95 13.44 17.22 -22.50
CA GLN A 95 12.63 17.83 -23.56
C GLN A 95 12.62 17.01 -24.86
N TRP A 96 12.88 15.69 -24.78
CA TRP A 96 13.01 14.83 -25.95
C TRP A 96 11.75 14.77 -26.82
N PRO A 97 10.52 14.61 -26.27
CA PRO A 97 9.31 14.64 -27.08
C PRO A 97 9.19 15.94 -27.91
N GLY A 98 9.51 17.08 -27.29
CA GLY A 98 9.52 18.38 -27.97
C GLY A 98 10.61 18.48 -29.04
N LYS A 99 11.84 18.02 -28.75
CA LYS A 99 12.95 17.99 -29.73
C LYS A 99 12.62 17.10 -30.93
N VAL A 100 11.92 15.97 -30.74
CA VAL A 100 11.48 15.09 -31.84
C VAL A 100 10.46 15.80 -32.73
N ALA A 101 9.44 16.43 -32.13
CA ALA A 101 8.38 17.11 -32.86
C ALA A 101 8.89 18.19 -33.85
N ILE A 102 10.04 18.81 -33.55
CA ILE A 102 10.67 19.85 -34.38
C ILE A 102 11.98 19.40 -35.06
N GLY A 103 12.27 18.10 -35.07
CA GLY A 103 13.43 17.53 -35.78
C GLY A 103 14.81 17.92 -35.22
N ARG A 104 14.88 18.29 -33.93
CA ARG A 104 16.12 18.67 -33.23
C ARG A 104 16.78 17.54 -32.45
N LEU A 105 16.08 16.43 -32.19
CA LEU A 105 16.67 15.27 -31.51
C LEU A 105 17.54 14.45 -32.47
N LYS A 106 18.84 14.29 -32.17
CA LYS A 106 19.83 13.64 -33.05
C LYS A 106 20.95 13.01 -32.23
N GLY A 107 21.75 12.16 -32.88
CA GLY A 107 22.93 11.54 -32.28
C GLY A 107 22.57 10.66 -31.08
N ASP A 108 23.41 10.67 -30.05
CA ASP A 108 23.26 9.80 -28.87
C ASP A 108 21.94 10.04 -28.13
N GLU A 109 21.43 11.29 -28.09
CA GLU A 109 20.15 11.59 -27.45
C GLU A 109 18.96 10.87 -28.15
N LEU A 110 19.03 10.68 -29.46
CA LEU A 110 18.00 9.97 -30.22
C LEU A 110 18.04 8.47 -29.92
N VAL A 111 19.25 7.91 -29.82
CA VAL A 111 19.44 6.50 -29.46
C VAL A 111 18.90 6.24 -28.05
N GLN A 112 19.24 7.09 -27.09
CA GLN A 112 18.72 6.98 -25.73
C GLN A 112 17.20 7.13 -25.68
N TYR A 113 16.62 8.09 -26.39
CA TYR A 113 15.17 8.25 -26.43
C TYR A 113 14.47 6.98 -26.94
N ASN A 114 14.99 6.33 -27.98
CA ASN A 114 14.43 5.07 -28.46
C ASN A 114 14.52 3.95 -27.41
N PHE A 115 15.63 3.82 -26.68
CA PHE A 115 15.71 2.83 -25.59
C PHE A 115 14.69 3.08 -24.48
N TRP A 116 14.38 4.34 -24.18
CA TRP A 116 13.34 4.67 -23.20
C TRP A 116 11.92 4.42 -23.71
N LEU A 117 11.68 4.58 -25.01
CA LEU A 117 10.42 4.17 -25.64
C LEU A 117 10.26 2.66 -25.67
N ASP A 118 11.31 1.91 -26.05
CA ASP A 118 11.32 0.45 -26.00
C ASP A 118 11.04 -0.05 -24.58
N TYR A 119 11.68 0.55 -23.57
CA TYR A 119 11.40 0.26 -22.16
C TYR A 119 9.94 0.54 -21.77
N LEU A 120 9.35 1.65 -22.22
CA LEU A 120 7.94 1.94 -21.96
C LEU A 120 7.01 0.89 -22.57
N ASP A 121 7.29 0.46 -23.80
CA ASP A 121 6.51 -0.58 -24.48
C ASP A 121 6.62 -1.91 -23.71
N GLU A 122 7.83 -2.29 -23.30
CA GLU A 122 8.07 -3.49 -22.50
C GLU A 122 7.35 -3.42 -21.15
N VAL A 123 7.44 -2.29 -20.42
CA VAL A 123 6.79 -2.12 -19.11
C VAL A 123 5.27 -2.14 -19.25
N THR A 124 4.73 -1.50 -20.27
CA THR A 124 3.28 -1.45 -20.53
C THR A 124 2.73 -2.84 -20.86
N ALA A 125 3.52 -3.68 -21.53
CA ALA A 125 3.16 -5.05 -21.87
C ALA A 125 3.26 -6.04 -20.69
N VAL A 126 3.78 -5.64 -19.52
CA VAL A 126 3.89 -6.51 -18.35
C VAL A 126 2.52 -6.95 -17.84
N ASP A 127 2.28 -8.26 -17.81
CA ASP A 127 1.12 -8.88 -17.22
C ASP A 127 1.21 -8.91 -15.68
N THR A 128 0.49 -7.99 -15.04
CA THR A 128 0.46 -7.85 -13.57
C THR A 128 -0.37 -8.92 -12.88
N SER A 129 -1.15 -9.73 -13.62
CA SER A 129 -1.91 -10.85 -13.05
C SER A 129 -1.02 -11.99 -12.54
N THR A 130 0.25 -12.01 -12.96
CA THR A 130 1.25 -12.99 -12.55
C THR A 130 1.89 -12.70 -11.18
N ALA A 131 1.52 -11.59 -10.53
CA ALA A 131 2.04 -11.20 -9.22
C ALA A 131 1.96 -12.34 -8.17
N PRO A 132 3.00 -12.55 -7.35
CA PRO A 132 4.18 -11.70 -7.16
C PRO A 132 5.33 -11.97 -8.16
N ASP A 133 5.19 -12.98 -9.03
CA ASP A 133 6.26 -13.50 -9.88
C ASP A 133 6.43 -12.66 -11.18
N ILE A 134 6.70 -11.36 -11.02
CA ILE A 134 6.85 -10.42 -12.14
C ILE A 134 8.33 -10.13 -12.40
N SER A 135 8.75 -10.33 -13.65
CA SER A 135 10.05 -9.87 -14.15
C SER A 135 9.90 -8.50 -14.80
N TRP A 136 10.32 -7.45 -14.10
CA TRP A 136 10.29 -6.10 -14.64
C TRP A 136 11.39 -5.88 -15.69
N PRO A 137 11.10 -5.16 -16.79
CA PRO A 137 12.11 -4.71 -17.74
C PRO A 137 13.24 -3.94 -17.04
N PRO A 138 14.51 -4.10 -17.48
CA PRO A 138 15.63 -3.35 -16.95
C PRO A 138 15.51 -1.87 -17.36
N VAL A 139 15.70 -0.97 -16.40
CA VAL A 139 15.68 0.47 -16.67
C VAL A 139 16.86 0.84 -17.58
N PRO A 140 16.66 1.60 -18.68
CA PRO A 140 17.75 2.04 -19.54
C PRO A 140 18.79 2.85 -18.77
N THR A 141 20.05 2.67 -19.12
CA THR A 141 21.14 3.48 -18.56
C THR A 141 21.25 4.81 -19.30
N THR A 142 21.51 5.88 -18.54
CA THR A 142 21.72 7.24 -19.03
C THR A 142 23.05 7.42 -19.73
#